data_AF-A0A1X0Q9R9-F1
#
_entry.id   AF-A0A1X0Q9R9-F1
#
_cell.length_a   1.000
_cell.length_b   1.000
_cell.length_c   1.000
_cell.angle_alpha   90.00
_cell.angle_beta   90.00
_cell.angle_gamma   90.00
#
_symmetry.space_group_name_H-M   'P 1'
#
loop_
_entity.id
_entity.type
_entity.pdbx_description
1 polymer ?
#
loop_
_entity_poly.entity_id
_entity_poly.type
_entity_poly.pdbx_seq_one_letter_code
_entity_poly.pdbx_strand_id
1 'polypeptide(L)'
;MGINGINNRTNNFGNRVDGPWVFGMAEQGSRKVKMFLVEKRDRDTLLPLLLEHVDTQRVIVSDGWKAYCGLNLYFCGHNMVNHSENFIDPTTGCHTQLIECVWSHAKLKIMANKRGTTISLLQSHLSLFCFCYRFKGSEFEEFMRILDGKH
;
A
#
# COMPACT_ATOMS: atom_id res chain seq x y z
N MET A 1 -4.85 36.22 41.00
CA MET A 1 -3.54 35.61 40.72
C MET A 1 -3.61 34.13 41.05
N GLY A 2 -3.16 33.26 40.13
CA GLY A 2 -2.99 31.82 40.35
C GLY A 2 -3.93 30.93 39.53
N ILE A 3 -3.87 30.99 38.20
CA ILE A 3 -3.30 30.00 37.25
C ILE A 3 -4.06 28.68 37.08
N ASN A 4 -4.43 28.47 35.82
CA ASN A 4 -5.19 27.38 35.21
C ASN A 4 -4.52 26.01 35.33
N GLY A 5 -5.36 24.98 35.13
CA GLY A 5 -5.05 23.58 35.31
C GLY A 5 -4.05 22.98 34.33
N ILE A 6 -3.59 21.79 34.69
CA ILE A 6 -2.97 20.85 33.77
C ILE A 6 -3.68 19.50 33.98
N ASN A 7 -4.65 19.24 33.11
CA ASN A 7 -5.20 17.91 32.91
C ASN A 7 -4.11 17.08 32.20
N ASN A 8 -3.35 16.30 32.96
CA ASN A 8 -2.50 15.25 32.39
C ASN A 8 -3.39 14.10 31.89
N ARG A 9 -3.95 14.28 30.69
CA ARG A 9 -4.41 13.14 29.87
C ARG A 9 -3.16 12.46 29.33
N THR A 10 -2.71 11.44 30.03
CA THR A 10 -1.71 10.49 29.51
C THR A 10 -2.32 9.82 28.29
N ASN A 11 -1.94 10.28 27.10
CA ASN A 11 -2.28 9.59 25.86
C ASN A 11 -1.66 8.19 25.91
N ASN A 12 -2.51 7.18 25.91
CA ASN A 12 -2.13 5.78 25.68
C ASN A 12 -1.68 5.63 24.21
N PHE A 13 -0.48 6.10 23.91
CA PHE A 13 0.22 5.63 22.72
C PHE A 13 0.67 4.20 23.00
N GLY A 14 -0.14 3.23 22.56
CA GLY A 14 0.30 1.85 22.48
C GLY A 14 1.66 1.77 21.78
N ASN A 15 2.47 0.78 22.17
CA ASN A 15 3.84 0.60 21.69
C ASN A 15 3.97 0.95 20.21
N ARG A 16 4.81 1.94 19.91
CA ARG A 16 5.15 2.33 18.55
C ARG A 16 5.79 1.13 17.88
N VAL A 17 5.05 0.48 16.98
CA VAL A 17 5.57 -0.63 16.17
C VAL A 17 6.67 -0.04 15.30
N ASP A 18 7.93 -0.32 15.66
CA ASP A 18 9.06 -0.07 14.78
C ASP A 18 8.99 -1.04 13.62
N GLY A 19 9.39 -0.56 12.44
CA GLY A 19 9.23 -1.24 11.16
C GLY A 19 9.91 -2.62 11.08
N PRO A 20 9.84 -3.26 9.90
CA PRO A 20 9.47 -2.67 8.61
C PRO A 20 7.97 -2.78 8.27
N TRP A 21 7.49 -1.86 7.42
CA TRP A 21 6.11 -1.82 6.91
C TRP A 21 6.05 -2.23 5.44
N VAL A 22 4.86 -2.64 4.98
CA VAL A 22 4.60 -2.87 3.55
C VAL A 22 3.58 -1.86 3.06
N PHE A 23 3.96 -1.06 2.07
CA PHE A 23 3.07 -0.19 1.32
C PHE A 23 2.69 -0.86 0.00
N GLY A 24 1.45 -0.72 -0.46
CA GLY A 24 0.98 -1.36 -1.68
C GLY A 24 0.01 -0.48 -2.45
N MET A 25 0.02 -0.64 -3.77
CA MET A 25 -0.88 0.04 -4.70
C MET A 25 -1.37 -0.95 -5.76
N ALA A 26 -2.64 -0.84 -6.14
CA ALA A 26 -3.28 -1.71 -7.13
C ALA A 26 -4.15 -0.88 -8.09
N GLU A 27 -4.08 -1.19 -9.38
CA GLU A 27 -4.91 -0.58 -10.41
C GLU A 27 -6.25 -1.33 -10.51
N GLN A 28 -7.36 -0.61 -10.35
CA GLN A 28 -8.70 -1.18 -10.54
C GLN A 28 -8.91 -1.63 -11.98
N GLY A 29 -9.63 -2.75 -12.16
CA GLY A 29 -9.91 -3.32 -13.48
C GLY A 29 -8.71 -3.97 -14.18
N SER A 30 -7.55 -4.06 -13.51
CA SER A 30 -6.36 -4.71 -14.03
C SER A 30 -5.68 -5.57 -12.97
N ARG A 31 -4.59 -6.24 -13.36
CA ARG A 31 -3.74 -7.02 -12.44
C ARG A 31 -2.42 -6.32 -12.10
N LYS A 32 -2.33 -5.02 -12.34
CA LYS A 32 -1.14 -4.24 -11.93
C LYS A 32 -1.19 -4.00 -10.43
N VAL A 33 -0.22 -4.56 -9.72
CA VAL A 33 0.03 -4.32 -8.31
C VAL A 33 1.52 -4.06 -8.11
N LYS A 34 1.84 -3.17 -7.19
CA LYS A 34 3.19 -3.03 -6.62
C LYS A 34 3.13 -3.02 -5.11
N MET A 35 4.15 -3.59 -4.47
CA MET A 35 4.35 -3.60 -3.03
C MET A 35 5.79 -3.24 -2.67
N PHE A 36 5.95 -2.42 -1.65
CA PHE A 36 7.20 -1.83 -1.21
C PHE A 36 7.41 -2.08 0.27
N LEU A 37 8.59 -2.55 0.65
CA LEU A 37 9.07 -2.54 2.00
C LEU A 37 9.51 -1.11 2.34
N VAL A 38 8.90 -0.52 3.36
CA VAL A 38 9.17 0.86 3.77
C VAL A 38 9.45 0.91 5.27
N GLU A 39 10.44 1.68 5.67
CA GLU A 39 10.78 1.86 7.09
C GLU A 39 9.74 2.74 7.81
N LYS A 40 9.16 3.70 7.07
CA LYS A 40 8.18 4.65 7.58
C LYS A 40 6.94 4.68 6.67
N ARG A 41 5.79 4.90 7.30
CA ARG A 41 4.48 5.05 6.63
C ARG A 41 3.98 6.50 6.65
N ASP A 42 4.92 7.43 6.55
CA ASP A 42 4.67 8.87 6.52
C ASP A 42 4.57 9.40 5.08
N ARG A 43 4.13 10.66 4.94
CA ARG A 43 3.94 11.29 3.63
C ARG A 43 5.25 11.34 2.84
N ASP A 44 6.34 11.69 3.52
CA ASP A 44 7.65 11.89 2.91
C ASP A 44 8.21 10.58 2.30
N THR A 45 7.77 9.43 2.82
CA THR A 45 8.08 8.12 2.24
C THR A 45 7.08 7.71 1.15
N LEU A 46 5.77 7.90 1.37
CA LEU A 46 4.74 7.34 0.48
C LEU A 46 4.47 8.18 -0.77
N LEU A 47 4.55 9.51 -0.70
CA LEU A 47 4.27 10.40 -1.83
C LEU A 47 5.26 10.20 -3.00
N PRO A 48 6.59 10.13 -2.78
CA PRO A 48 7.52 9.84 -3.87
C PRO A 48 7.22 8.52 -4.58
N LEU A 49 6.90 7.46 -3.82
CA LEU A 49 6.55 6.16 -4.38
C LEU A 49 5.29 6.24 -5.27
N LEU A 50 4.29 7.02 -4.85
CA LEU A 50 3.09 7.26 -5.66
C LEU A 50 3.41 8.03 -6.94
N LEU A 51 4.20 9.10 -6.86
CA LEU A 51 4.57 9.92 -8.02
C LEU A 51 5.42 9.17 -9.05
N GLU A 52 6.26 8.24 -8.60
CA GLU A 52 7.08 7.42 -9.49
C GLU A 52 6.25 6.37 -10.24
N HIS A 53 5.18 5.87 -9.62
CA HIS A 53 4.51 4.65 -10.08
C HIS A 53 3.08 4.84 -10.57
N VAL A 54 2.47 5.97 -10.26
CA VAL A 54 1.10 6.27 -10.63
C VAL A 54 1.09 7.48 -11.55
N ASP A 55 0.41 7.32 -12.67
CA ASP A 55 0.14 8.41 -13.61
C ASP A 55 -0.67 9.52 -12.90
N THR A 56 -0.17 10.76 -12.95
CA THR A 56 -0.78 11.92 -12.28
C THR A 56 -2.16 12.25 -12.82
N GLN A 57 -2.52 11.77 -14.02
CA GLN A 57 -3.87 11.91 -14.58
C GLN A 57 -4.89 10.92 -13.98
N ARG A 58 -4.48 10.09 -13.00
CA ARG A 58 -5.36 9.10 -12.35
C ARG A 58 -5.92 9.60 -11.03
N VAL A 59 -7.03 8.99 -10.62
CA VAL A 59 -7.64 9.19 -9.30
C VAL A 59 -7.07 8.17 -8.33
N ILE A 60 -6.60 8.65 -7.17
CA ILE A 60 -6.18 7.78 -6.06
C ILE A 60 -7.38 7.50 -5.17
N VAL A 61 -7.53 6.25 -4.74
CA VAL A 61 -8.46 5.84 -3.68
C VAL A 61 -7.64 5.30 -2.52
N SER A 62 -7.78 5.87 -1.33
CA SER A 62 -7.08 5.43 -0.11
C SER A 62 -7.99 5.43 1.10
N ASP A 63 -7.51 4.90 2.23
CA ASP A 63 -8.13 5.16 3.53
C ASP A 63 -7.86 6.62 3.99
N GLY A 64 -8.42 6.97 5.15
CA GLY A 64 -8.26 8.29 5.77
C GLY A 64 -6.95 8.53 6.51
N TRP A 65 -5.88 7.80 6.19
CA TRP A 65 -4.60 7.99 6.85
C TRP A 65 -3.96 9.34 6.52
N LYS A 66 -3.40 10.02 7.55
CA LYS A 66 -2.85 11.39 7.43
C LYS A 66 -1.75 11.53 6.37
N ALA A 67 -1.00 10.46 6.08
CA ALA A 67 0.04 10.51 5.04
C ALA A 67 -0.52 10.78 3.64
N TYR A 68 -1.81 10.48 3.40
CA TYR A 68 -2.47 10.68 2.10
C TYR A 68 -3.17 12.04 1.98
N CYS A 69 -3.16 12.90 3.02
CA CYS A 69 -3.78 14.22 2.92
C CYS A 69 -3.14 15.03 1.78
N GLY A 70 -3.92 15.69 0.93
CA GLY A 70 -3.39 16.59 -0.10
C GLY A 70 -2.82 15.89 -1.34
N LEU A 71 -3.17 14.62 -1.60
CA LEU A 71 -2.81 13.95 -2.86
C LEU A 71 -3.49 14.58 -4.09
N ASN A 72 -4.64 15.25 -3.91
CA ASN A 72 -5.33 16.01 -4.94
C ASN A 72 -4.52 17.20 -5.51
N LEU A 73 -3.40 17.58 -4.88
CA LEU A 73 -2.47 18.57 -5.43
C LEU A 73 -1.54 17.97 -6.50
N TYR A 74 -1.42 16.65 -6.54
CA TYR A 74 -0.46 15.92 -7.37
C TYR A 74 -1.13 15.00 -8.40
N PHE A 75 -2.35 14.55 -8.09
CA PHE A 75 -3.13 13.62 -8.90
C PHE A 75 -4.46 14.27 -9.34
N CYS A 76 -5.03 13.78 -10.44
CA CYS A 76 -6.31 14.25 -10.99
C CYS A 76 -7.45 14.22 -9.96
N GLY A 77 -7.40 13.28 -9.01
CA GLY A 77 -8.30 13.28 -7.86
C GLY A 77 -7.81 12.38 -6.73
N HIS A 78 -8.39 12.57 -5.55
CA HIS A 78 -8.17 11.72 -4.39
C HIS A 78 -9.48 11.49 -3.64
N ASN A 79 -9.92 10.24 -3.62
CA ASN A 79 -11.08 9.80 -2.85
C ASN A 79 -10.61 9.04 -1.61
N MET A 80 -11.32 9.27 -0.49
CA MET A 80 -10.99 8.71 0.81
C MET A 80 -12.13 7.80 1.26
N VAL A 81 -11.80 6.55 1.58
CA VAL A 81 -12.77 5.60 2.12
C VAL A 81 -12.71 5.66 3.64
N ASN A 82 -13.85 5.96 4.27
CA ASN A 82 -13.98 5.94 5.71
C ASN A 82 -14.39 4.56 6.23
N HIS A 83 -13.40 3.75 6.63
CA HIS A 83 -13.62 2.39 7.15
C HIS A 83 -14.40 2.34 8.48
N SER A 84 -14.64 3.46 9.18
CA SER A 84 -15.51 3.45 10.37
C SER A 84 -17.00 3.62 10.06
N GLU A 85 -17.35 4.03 8.84
CA GLU A 85 -18.72 4.39 8.46
C GLU A 85 -19.26 3.49 7.34
N ASN A 86 -18.48 3.20 6.30
CA ASN A 86 -18.95 2.38 5.17
C ASN A 86 -17.80 1.57 4.51
N PHE A 87 -18.06 0.31 4.12
CA PHE A 87 -17.12 -0.54 3.37
C PHE A 87 -16.97 -0.14 1.89
N ILE A 88 -17.92 0.65 1.39
CA ILE A 88 -17.97 1.24 0.06
C ILE A 88 -18.44 2.68 0.30
N ASP A 89 -17.74 3.68 -0.23
CA ASP A 89 -18.23 5.05 -0.19
C ASP A 89 -19.59 5.12 -0.91
N PRO A 90 -20.69 5.48 -0.22
CA PRO A 90 -22.03 5.45 -0.82
C PRO A 90 -22.24 6.56 -1.86
N THR A 91 -21.39 7.58 -1.88
CA THR A 91 -21.47 8.73 -2.80
C THR A 91 -20.65 8.48 -4.05
N THR A 92 -19.44 7.91 -3.90
CA THR A 92 -18.51 7.71 -5.02
C THR A 92 -18.43 6.27 -5.51
N GLY A 93 -18.99 5.30 -4.75
CA GLY A 93 -18.84 3.86 -5.00
C GLY A 93 -17.42 3.34 -4.77
N CYS A 94 -16.49 4.18 -4.30
CA CYS A 94 -15.08 3.83 -4.18
C CYS A 94 -14.83 2.90 -2.99
N HIS A 95 -13.93 1.94 -3.16
CA HIS A 95 -13.53 0.99 -2.12
C HIS A 95 -12.07 0.54 -2.28
N THR A 96 -11.43 0.14 -1.19
CA THR A 96 -10.05 -0.37 -1.13
C THR A 96 -9.98 -1.90 -1.12
N GLN A 97 -11.11 -2.60 -1.35
CA GLN A 97 -11.20 -4.07 -1.28
C GLN A 97 -10.16 -4.81 -2.12
N LEU A 98 -9.83 -4.32 -3.32
CA LEU A 98 -8.83 -4.94 -4.17
C LEU A 98 -7.47 -5.03 -3.48
N ILE A 99 -6.97 -3.91 -2.92
CA ILE A 99 -5.66 -3.91 -2.25
C ILE A 99 -5.69 -4.72 -0.96
N GLU A 100 -6.82 -4.76 -0.24
CA GLU A 100 -7.01 -5.60 0.94
C GLU A 100 -6.93 -7.10 0.60
N CYS A 101 -7.65 -7.54 -0.44
CA CYS A 101 -7.58 -8.92 -0.94
C CYS A 101 -6.16 -9.29 -1.38
N VAL A 102 -5.49 -8.38 -2.09
CA VAL A 102 -4.14 -8.59 -2.59
C VAL A 102 -3.12 -8.67 -1.45
N TRP A 103 -3.24 -7.84 -0.40
CA TRP A 103 -2.45 -7.97 0.82
C TRP A 103 -2.70 -9.29 1.55
N SER A 104 -3.95 -9.76 1.63
CA SER A 104 -4.27 -11.06 2.23
C SER A 104 -3.54 -12.21 1.50
N HIS A 105 -3.61 -12.23 0.17
CA HIS A 105 -2.90 -13.22 -0.64
C HIS A 105 -1.37 -13.13 -0.51
N ALA A 106 -0.82 -11.91 -0.48
CA ALA A 106 0.62 -11.71 -0.29
C ALA A 106 1.07 -12.24 1.07
N LYS A 107 0.35 -11.92 2.14
CA LYS A 107 0.61 -12.44 3.48
C LYS A 107 0.60 -13.96 3.48
N LEU A 108 -0.44 -14.61 2.93
CA LEU A 108 -0.52 -16.07 2.90
C LEU A 108 0.65 -16.71 2.15
N LYS A 109 0.96 -16.23 0.94
CA LYS A 109 2.09 -16.79 0.15
C LYS A 109 3.44 -16.57 0.81
N ILE A 110 3.69 -15.36 1.32
CA ILE A 110 4.97 -15.04 1.96
C ILE A 110 5.08 -15.80 3.28
N MET A 111 4.03 -15.86 4.10
CA MET A 111 4.01 -16.59 5.37
C MET A 111 4.10 -18.11 5.19
N ALA A 112 3.45 -18.69 4.18
CA ALA A 112 3.59 -20.12 3.88
C ALA A 112 5.04 -20.50 3.52
N ASN A 113 5.79 -19.55 2.95
CA ASN A 113 7.19 -19.71 2.58
C ASN A 113 8.18 -19.30 3.70
N LYS A 114 7.72 -18.93 4.91
CA LYS A 114 8.55 -18.43 6.04
C LYS A 114 9.34 -19.52 6.78
N ARG A 115 9.93 -20.50 6.10
CA ARG A 115 11.08 -21.23 6.65
C ARG A 115 12.35 -20.36 6.53
N GLY A 116 12.35 -19.18 7.15
CA GLY A 116 13.56 -18.34 7.28
C GLY A 116 13.72 -17.16 6.30
N THR A 117 12.65 -16.55 5.78
CA THR A 117 12.80 -15.29 5.02
C THR A 117 13.32 -14.18 5.94
N THR A 118 14.55 -13.73 5.70
CA THR A 118 15.12 -12.54 6.34
C THR A 118 14.41 -11.28 5.84
N ILE A 119 14.37 -10.22 6.64
CA ILE A 119 13.84 -8.90 6.22
C ILE A 119 14.50 -8.45 4.89
N SER A 120 15.78 -8.75 4.70
CA SER A 120 16.54 -8.44 3.48
C SER A 120 15.98 -9.08 2.20
N LEU A 121 15.29 -10.22 2.29
CA LEU A 121 14.68 -10.90 1.14
C LEU A 121 13.20 -10.55 0.94
N LEU A 122 12.59 -9.86 1.91
CA LEU A 122 11.16 -9.59 1.90
C LEU A 122 10.74 -8.74 0.68
N GLN A 123 11.53 -7.74 0.30
CA GLN A 123 11.25 -6.94 -0.91
C GLN A 123 11.27 -7.81 -2.17
N SER A 124 12.24 -8.71 -2.33
CA SER A 124 12.31 -9.61 -3.49
C SER A 124 11.10 -10.56 -3.54
N HIS A 125 10.64 -11.06 -2.38
CA HIS A 125 9.45 -11.89 -2.30
C HIS A 125 8.17 -11.11 -2.64
N LEU A 126 8.05 -9.86 -2.20
CA LEU A 126 6.95 -8.97 -2.59
C LEU A 126 6.95 -8.69 -4.09
N SER A 127 8.12 -8.43 -4.68
CA SER A 127 8.27 -8.22 -6.12
C SER A 127 7.88 -9.47 -6.92
N LEU A 128 8.34 -10.65 -6.51
CA LEU A 128 7.98 -11.92 -7.13
C LEU A 128 6.47 -12.19 -7.00
N PHE A 129 5.90 -11.93 -5.82
CA PHE A 129 4.45 -12.04 -5.63
C PHE A 129 3.69 -11.13 -6.60
N CYS A 130 4.09 -9.86 -6.74
CA CYS A 130 3.45 -8.91 -7.64
C CYS A 130 3.57 -9.37 -9.11
N PHE A 131 4.73 -9.89 -9.50
CA PHE A 131 4.96 -10.46 -10.83
C PHE A 131 4.01 -11.64 -11.11
N CYS A 132 3.99 -12.65 -10.23
CA CYS A 132 3.09 -13.79 -10.38
C CYS A 132 1.62 -13.40 -10.32
N TYR A 133 1.28 -12.41 -9.48
CA TYR A 133 -0.08 -11.88 -9.44
C TYR A 133 -0.44 -11.21 -10.76
N ARG A 134 0.47 -10.47 -11.39
CA ARG A 134 0.21 -9.79 -12.67
C ARG A 134 0.04 -10.77 -13.83
N PHE A 135 0.92 -11.77 -13.94
CA PHE A 135 1.02 -12.67 -15.08
C PHE A 135 0.51 -14.08 -14.79
N LYS A 136 -0.51 -14.20 -13.94
CA LYS A 136 -1.01 -15.51 -13.50
C LYS A 136 -1.39 -16.40 -14.69
N GLY A 137 -0.76 -17.58 -14.76
CA GLY A 137 -0.94 -18.56 -15.83
C GLY A 137 0.03 -18.41 -17.00
N SER A 138 0.86 -17.36 -17.00
CA SER A 138 1.88 -17.10 -18.03
C SER A 138 3.18 -16.56 -17.41
N GLU A 139 3.42 -16.83 -16.13
CA GLU A 139 4.53 -16.24 -15.37
C GLU A 139 5.89 -16.62 -15.97
N PHE A 140 6.05 -17.89 -16.34
CA PHE A 140 7.29 -18.40 -16.91
C PHE A 140 7.58 -17.78 -18.28
N GLU A 141 6.59 -17.75 -19.17
CA GLU A 141 6.74 -17.19 -20.52
C GLU A 141 7.09 -15.70 -20.47
N GLU A 142 6.41 -14.93 -19.61
CA GLU A 142 6.71 -13.51 -19.46
C GLU A 142 8.10 -13.29 -18.85
N PHE A 143 8.52 -14.14 -17.91
CA PHE A 143 9.85 -14.06 -17.33
C PHE A 143 10.94 -14.31 -18.39
N MET A 144 10.77 -15.35 -19.21
CA MET A 144 11.68 -15.64 -20.32
C MET A 144 11.69 -14.52 -21.35
N ARG A 145 10.53 -13.93 -21.68
CA ARG A 145 10.44 -12.78 -22.59
C ARG A 145 11.26 -11.58 -22.11
N ILE A 146 11.24 -11.30 -20.80
CA ILE A 146 12.03 -10.24 -20.17
C ILE A 146 13.53 -10.56 -20.24
N LEU A 147 13.93 -11.80 -19.94
CA LEU A 147 15.34 -12.22 -20.00
C LEU A 147 15.90 -12.17 -21.43
N ASP A 148 15.09 -12.50 -22.43
CA ASP A 148 15.48 -12.51 -23.83
C ASP A 148 15.52 -11.11 -24.47
N GLY A 149 15.15 -10.06 -23.73
CA GLY A 149 15.17 -8.66 -24.21
C GLY A 149 14.15 -8.36 -25.32
N LYS A 150 13.12 -9.20 -25.49
CA LYS A 150 12.08 -9.03 -26.51
C LYS A 150 10.94 -8.18 -25.93
N HIS A 151 11.05 -6.87 -26.05
CA HIS A 151 10.05 -5.92 -25.56
C HIS A 151 8.76 -5.90 -26.40
#